data_AF-A0A7S4EAH0-F1
#
_entry.id   AF-A0A7S4EAH0-F1
#
_cell.length_a   1.000
_cell.length_b   1.000
_cell.length_c   1.000
_cell.angle_alpha   90.00
_cell.angle_beta   90.00
_cell.angle_gamma   90.00
#
_symmetry.space_group_name_H-M   'P 1'
#
loop_
_entity.id
_entity.type
_entity.pdbx_description
1 polymer ?
#
loop_
_entity_poly.entity_id
_entity_poly.type
_entity_poly.pdbx_seq_one_letter_code
_entity_poly.pdbx_strand_id
1 'polypeptide(L)'
;VGAAPGAGIASCTMMGANLASEYYDGSFISHHHDVNDISSNSWGYDLCERHSYSASCPFSCPSGTSSCPCDVCDGDDWSSGDLSSSCEAAVVSYCSYYFNNDVTPCLELDHYFVQCGYGQLSTAAHDKLVEGTTAGRGGLGMVFVFAAGNSYDVGQDVNYEGYQNSRFTMSVGALGQDLKHASYSSTGAPVFISAPGGDSENYHGMLAAQPLSHGLTDNCGDAGMGTSYAAPLVSGVVAMVLEANPNLTWRDVQGVLASTATRPHEDAEDQWTTNQAGVKHSYKYGFGLVDALAATAAATTWTTWGAELTLMTQTVSGEALVDFDGAEHWVESEAAAFGSSEFVIEGVAVYVTIKHPRRGDLRIELERNGVTSLLTDDKLEFGTRYTHHKYTTLRHWGERADEGAFTLRVADRRAGSGDDDDLGSNYWAEYYADDDGDDDGLLV
;
A
#
# COMPACT_ATOMS: atom_id res chain seq x y z
N VAL A 1 -5.58 -19.76 -18.63
CA VAL A 1 -5.64 -20.04 -17.18
C VAL A 1 -5.00 -21.42 -16.95
N GLY A 2 -3.72 -21.46 -16.58
CA GLY A 2 -2.94 -22.69 -16.40
C GLY A 2 -2.67 -22.92 -14.91
N ALA A 3 -2.76 -24.18 -14.48
CA ALA A 3 -2.88 -24.57 -13.08
C ALA A 3 -1.77 -25.53 -12.65
N ALA A 4 -1.52 -25.45 -11.36
CA ALA A 4 -0.58 -26.22 -10.59
C ALA A 4 -1.24 -27.37 -9.81
N PRO A 5 -0.56 -28.51 -9.58
CA PRO A 5 -1.02 -29.53 -8.66
C PRO A 5 -1.16 -28.95 -7.23
N GLY A 6 -2.40 -28.72 -6.80
CA GLY A 6 -2.74 -28.27 -5.45
C GLY A 6 -3.25 -26.83 -5.35
N ALA A 7 -2.84 -25.94 -6.26
CA ALA A 7 -3.43 -24.60 -6.41
C ALA A 7 -4.40 -24.63 -7.60
N GLY A 8 -5.66 -25.01 -7.35
CA GLY A 8 -6.67 -25.04 -8.39
C GLY A 8 -7.10 -23.61 -8.79
N ILE A 9 -7.46 -23.41 -10.05
CA ILE A 9 -8.23 -22.22 -10.51
C ILE A 9 -9.56 -22.08 -9.73
N ALA A 10 -10.05 -23.17 -9.14
CA ALA A 10 -11.20 -23.17 -8.23
C ALA A 10 -10.90 -22.69 -6.80
N SER A 11 -9.62 -22.54 -6.44
CA SER A 11 -9.16 -21.93 -5.19
C SER A 11 -9.09 -20.41 -5.30
N CYS A 12 -9.03 -19.89 -6.53
CA CYS A 12 -9.16 -18.49 -6.87
C CYS A 12 -10.65 -18.11 -6.79
N THR A 13 -11.11 -17.62 -5.65
CA THR A 13 -12.50 -17.18 -5.51
C THR A 13 -12.66 -15.84 -6.21
N MET A 14 -13.07 -15.85 -7.48
CA MET A 14 -13.55 -14.61 -8.11
C MET A 14 -14.92 -14.26 -7.54
N MET A 15 -15.08 -13.01 -7.10
CA MET A 15 -16.33 -12.42 -6.63
C MET A 15 -17.52 -12.89 -7.49
N GLY A 16 -18.48 -13.59 -6.86
CA GLY A 16 -19.77 -13.95 -7.47
C GLY A 16 -20.06 -15.44 -7.70
N ALA A 17 -19.13 -16.36 -7.44
CA ALA A 17 -19.37 -17.79 -7.77
C ALA A 17 -19.89 -18.67 -6.62
N ASN A 18 -19.78 -18.28 -5.34
CA ASN A 18 -20.38 -18.98 -4.19
C ASN A 18 -20.38 -18.08 -2.96
N LEU A 19 -21.57 -17.69 -2.44
CA LEU A 19 -21.92 -17.25 -1.07
C LEU A 19 -20.97 -16.29 -0.28
N ALA A 20 -19.90 -15.77 -0.85
CA ALA A 20 -18.89 -14.95 -0.19
C ALA A 20 -19.26 -13.46 -0.09
N SER A 21 -20.50 -13.09 -0.46
CA SER A 21 -20.93 -11.68 -0.60
C SER A 21 -21.96 -11.23 0.44
N GLU A 22 -22.06 -11.87 1.60
CA GLU A 22 -23.03 -11.47 2.65
C GLU A 22 -22.41 -10.94 3.95
N TYR A 23 -21.09 -10.99 4.12
CA TYR A 23 -20.43 -10.45 5.31
C TYR A 23 -19.75 -9.11 5.01
N TYR A 24 -20.31 -8.05 5.58
CA TYR A 24 -19.90 -6.65 5.41
C TYR A 24 -18.71 -6.26 6.33
N ASP A 25 -18.07 -7.21 7.01
CA ASP A 25 -17.13 -6.98 8.12
C ASP A 25 -15.65 -7.30 7.77
N GLY A 26 -15.31 -7.38 6.47
CA GLY A 26 -13.95 -7.68 6.01
C GLY A 26 -13.53 -9.16 6.14
N SER A 27 -14.35 -10.02 6.76
CA SER A 27 -14.04 -11.44 6.96
C SER A 27 -13.86 -12.24 5.67
N PHE A 28 -14.29 -11.70 4.52
CA PHE A 28 -14.09 -12.32 3.21
C PHE A 28 -12.60 -12.47 2.85
N ILE A 29 -11.75 -11.56 3.33
CA ILE A 29 -10.32 -11.47 2.98
C ILE A 29 -9.53 -12.70 3.48
N SER A 30 -9.94 -13.28 4.61
CA SER A 30 -9.22 -14.41 5.22
C SER A 30 -10.09 -15.66 5.41
N HIS A 31 -11.25 -15.74 4.74
CA HIS A 31 -12.27 -16.76 4.99
C HIS A 31 -11.76 -18.21 4.82
N HIS A 32 -10.77 -18.40 3.96
CA HIS A 32 -10.12 -19.69 3.72
C HIS A 32 -8.61 -19.57 3.93
N HIS A 33 -8.15 -19.80 5.17
CA HIS A 33 -6.73 -19.72 5.55
C HIS A 33 -5.79 -20.61 4.73
N ASP A 34 -6.30 -21.62 4.03
CA ASP A 34 -5.48 -22.56 3.25
C ASP A 34 -5.32 -22.17 1.76
N VAL A 35 -5.95 -21.08 1.28
CA VAL A 35 -5.91 -20.67 -0.15
C VAL A 35 -5.34 -19.26 -0.33
N ASN A 36 -4.95 -18.93 -1.57
CA ASN A 36 -4.60 -17.55 -1.93
C ASN A 36 -5.88 -16.75 -2.20
N ASP A 37 -5.89 -15.47 -1.83
CA ASP A 37 -7.03 -14.60 -2.08
C ASP A 37 -6.73 -13.63 -3.24
N ILE A 38 -7.75 -13.41 -4.06
CA ILE A 38 -7.66 -12.60 -5.28
C ILE A 38 -8.83 -11.64 -5.24
N SER A 39 -8.52 -10.38 -4.97
CA SER A 39 -9.50 -9.31 -5.08
C SER A 39 -9.51 -8.76 -6.50
N SER A 40 -10.57 -9.08 -7.25
CA SER A 40 -10.77 -8.59 -8.62
C SER A 40 -11.52 -7.25 -8.68
N ASN A 41 -12.08 -6.77 -7.58
CA ASN A 41 -12.86 -5.53 -7.54
C ASN A 41 -12.08 -4.40 -6.84
N SER A 42 -11.82 -3.33 -7.57
CA SER A 42 -11.31 -2.05 -7.06
C SER A 42 -12.40 -1.19 -6.40
N TRP A 43 -13.58 -1.76 -6.12
CA TRP A 43 -14.77 -1.02 -5.69
C TRP A 43 -15.35 -1.59 -4.41
N GLY A 44 -15.53 -0.67 -3.45
CA GLY A 44 -16.26 -0.83 -2.20
C GLY A 44 -15.45 -1.57 -1.14
N TYR A 45 -14.92 -0.83 -0.16
CA TYR A 45 -15.56 -0.69 1.15
C TYR A 45 -14.96 0.53 1.84
N ASP A 46 -15.63 1.67 1.66
CA ASP A 46 -15.36 2.93 2.37
C ASP A 46 -16.14 2.94 3.69
N LEU A 47 -15.72 2.03 4.57
CA LEU A 47 -16.16 1.99 5.94
C LEU A 47 -14.89 1.75 6.74
N CYS A 48 -14.15 2.83 6.94
CA CYS A 48 -13.33 2.84 8.11
C CYS A 48 -14.27 2.74 9.33
N GLU A 49 -14.45 1.52 9.82
CA GLU A 49 -15.19 1.21 11.03
C GLU A 49 -14.17 0.85 12.11
N ARG A 50 -14.05 1.70 13.13
CA ARG A 50 -13.28 1.37 14.33
C ARG A 50 -14.03 0.27 15.08
N HIS A 51 -13.44 -0.92 15.14
CA HIS A 51 -13.90 -1.97 16.05
C HIS A 51 -13.11 -1.86 17.36
N SER A 52 -13.83 -1.85 18.48
CA SER A 52 -13.21 -1.84 19.80
C SER A 52 -12.48 -3.16 20.05
N TYR A 53 -11.15 -3.11 20.00
CA TYR A 53 -10.28 -4.21 20.43
C TYR A 53 -9.40 -3.80 21.61
N SER A 54 -8.80 -4.79 22.29
CA SER A 54 -8.02 -4.71 23.53
C SER A 54 -7.66 -3.29 24.03
N ALA A 55 -8.31 -2.84 25.12
CA ALA A 55 -7.92 -1.64 25.87
C ALA A 55 -6.55 -1.76 26.57
N SER A 56 -5.88 -2.92 26.49
CA SER A 56 -4.58 -3.15 27.11
C SER A 56 -3.43 -2.97 26.12
N CYS A 57 -2.35 -2.37 26.62
CA CYS A 57 -1.09 -2.23 25.90
C CYS A 57 -0.58 -3.57 25.33
N PRO A 58 -0.18 -3.62 24.05
CA PRO A 58 0.21 -4.85 23.37
C PRO A 58 1.68 -5.25 23.58
N PHE A 59 2.49 -4.39 24.19
CA PHE A 59 3.93 -4.61 24.34
C PHE A 59 4.24 -5.56 25.50
N SER A 60 5.20 -6.47 25.27
CA SER A 60 5.58 -7.50 26.25
C SER A 60 6.52 -6.98 27.34
N CYS A 61 7.22 -5.87 27.07
CA CYS A 61 8.12 -5.15 27.97
C CYS A 61 9.00 -6.04 28.87
N PRO A 62 9.97 -6.77 28.29
CA PRO A 62 10.84 -7.68 29.03
C PRO A 62 11.59 -6.99 30.20
N SER A 63 11.94 -7.76 31.23
CA SER A 63 12.68 -7.26 32.38
C SER A 63 14.04 -6.67 31.98
N GLY A 64 14.33 -5.44 32.41
CA GLY A 64 15.58 -4.72 32.07
C GLY A 64 15.41 -3.66 30.97
N THR A 65 14.22 -3.56 30.38
CA THR A 65 13.83 -2.44 29.50
C THR A 65 13.75 -1.15 30.32
N SER A 66 14.45 -0.10 29.90
CA SER A 66 14.49 1.19 30.61
C SER A 66 13.23 2.04 30.45
N SER A 67 12.40 1.75 29.45
CA SER A 67 11.22 2.54 29.07
C SER A 67 10.23 1.67 28.31
N CYS A 68 9.27 1.08 29.03
CA CYS A 68 8.17 0.33 28.43
C CYS A 68 7.09 1.29 27.93
N PRO A 69 6.59 1.15 26.68
CA PRO A 69 5.47 1.96 26.19
C PRO A 69 4.25 1.87 27.11
N CYS A 70 3.94 0.67 27.63
CA CYS A 70 2.78 0.47 28.51
C CYS A 70 2.79 1.32 29.79
N ASP A 71 3.97 1.71 30.30
CA ASP A 71 4.07 2.57 31.49
C ASP A 71 3.82 4.04 31.15
N VAL A 72 4.23 4.48 29.94
CA VAL A 72 4.08 5.87 29.49
C VAL A 72 2.67 6.14 28.98
N CYS A 73 2.09 5.15 28.31
CA CYS A 73 0.74 5.18 27.75
C CYS A 73 -0.34 4.83 28.80
N ASP A 74 -0.03 4.87 30.09
CA ASP A 74 -1.01 4.56 31.15
C ASP A 74 -2.13 5.62 31.13
N GLY A 75 -3.34 5.18 30.76
CA GLY A 75 -4.51 6.04 30.60
C GLY A 75 -4.88 6.39 29.16
N ASP A 76 -4.02 6.06 28.18
CA ASP A 76 -4.37 6.14 26.76
C ASP A 76 -5.26 4.95 26.36
N ASP A 77 -6.16 5.19 25.41
CA ASP A 77 -7.04 4.15 24.85
C ASP A 77 -6.36 3.51 23.63
N TRP A 78 -5.71 2.38 23.82
CA TRP A 78 -5.09 1.62 22.72
C TRP A 78 -6.08 1.18 21.63
N SER A 79 -7.39 1.22 21.91
CA SER A 79 -8.43 0.89 20.94
C SER A 79 -8.85 2.08 20.09
N SER A 80 -8.52 3.31 20.49
CA SER A 80 -8.88 4.52 19.74
C SER A 80 -7.98 4.72 18.53
N GLY A 81 -6.70 4.32 18.60
CA GLY A 81 -5.68 4.72 17.62
C GLY A 81 -5.30 6.20 17.70
N ASP A 82 -5.80 6.90 18.73
CA ASP A 82 -5.50 8.30 19.06
C ASP A 82 -4.70 8.27 20.38
N LEU A 83 -3.42 7.93 20.26
CA LEU A 83 -2.50 7.84 21.38
C LEU A 83 -1.94 9.24 21.70
N SER A 84 -1.71 9.54 22.97
CA SER A 84 -1.04 10.80 23.31
C SER A 84 0.33 10.90 22.65
N SER A 85 0.75 12.11 22.25
CA SER A 85 2.10 12.34 21.70
C SER A 85 3.24 11.77 22.57
N SER A 86 3.07 11.73 23.90
CA SER A 86 4.00 11.06 24.81
C SER A 86 4.03 9.54 24.65
N CYS A 87 2.88 8.92 24.44
CA CYS A 87 2.76 7.49 24.17
C CYS A 87 3.33 7.12 22.81
N GLU A 88 3.02 7.89 21.77
CA GLU A 88 3.59 7.68 20.43
C GLU A 88 5.11 7.73 20.44
N ALA A 89 5.69 8.77 21.04
CA ALA A 89 7.14 8.88 21.19
C ALA A 89 7.74 7.71 21.96
N ALA A 90 7.02 7.16 22.95
CA ALA A 90 7.45 5.98 23.69
C ALA A 90 7.39 4.70 22.83
N VAL A 91 6.35 4.52 22.02
CA VAL A 91 6.23 3.42 21.05
C VAL A 91 7.36 3.48 20.04
N VAL A 92 7.56 4.64 19.39
CA VAL A 92 8.64 4.87 18.43
C VAL A 92 9.99 4.55 19.07
N SER A 93 10.27 5.16 20.23
CA SER A 93 11.54 4.97 20.92
C SER A 93 11.77 3.51 21.27
N TYR A 94 10.78 2.81 21.81
CA TYR A 94 10.89 1.40 22.15
C TYR A 94 11.17 0.55 20.91
N CYS A 95 10.40 0.70 19.84
CA CYS A 95 10.58 -0.09 18.63
C CYS A 95 11.88 0.24 17.89
N SER A 96 12.43 1.47 17.98
CA SER A 96 13.77 1.76 17.44
C SER A 96 14.89 0.91 18.07
N TYR A 97 14.72 0.43 19.32
CA TYR A 97 15.74 -0.38 20.02
C TYR A 97 15.35 -1.85 20.17
N TYR A 98 14.06 -2.18 20.27
CA TYR A 98 13.54 -3.49 20.63
C TYR A 98 12.71 -4.17 19.53
N PHE A 99 12.71 -3.66 18.29
CA PHE A 99 11.97 -4.27 17.17
C PHE A 99 12.27 -5.76 16.95
N ASN A 100 13.47 -6.24 17.29
CA ASN A 100 13.83 -7.66 17.20
C ASN A 100 13.36 -8.50 18.39
N ASN A 101 13.03 -7.87 19.52
CA ASN A 101 12.62 -8.53 20.75
C ASN A 101 11.10 -8.58 20.91
N ASP A 102 10.39 -7.60 20.36
CA ASP A 102 8.92 -7.46 20.42
C ASP A 102 8.37 -7.23 19.01
N VAL A 103 8.65 -8.19 18.12
CA VAL A 103 8.47 -8.06 16.66
C VAL A 103 7.02 -7.75 16.29
N THR A 104 6.07 -8.53 16.82
CA THR A 104 4.64 -8.39 16.47
C THR A 104 4.10 -7.00 16.76
N PRO A 105 4.14 -6.46 18.00
CA PRO A 105 3.62 -5.11 18.22
C PRO A 105 4.39 -4.06 17.40
N CYS A 106 5.70 -4.19 17.20
CA CYS A 106 6.41 -3.22 16.35
C CYS A 106 6.03 -3.30 14.86
N LEU A 107 5.54 -4.43 14.33
CA LEU A 107 5.06 -4.54 12.95
C LEU A 107 3.67 -3.95 12.72
N GLU A 108 2.86 -3.83 13.77
CA GLU A 108 1.45 -3.45 13.69
C GLU A 108 1.21 -1.96 14.01
N LEU A 109 2.10 -1.09 13.51
CA LEU A 109 2.02 0.36 13.73
C LEU A 109 0.74 1.00 13.17
N ASP A 110 0.18 0.43 12.11
CA ASP A 110 -1.10 0.87 11.54
C ASP A 110 -2.21 0.87 12.60
N HIS A 111 -2.21 -0.09 13.54
CA HIS A 111 -3.19 -0.14 14.62
C HIS A 111 -3.05 0.99 15.64
N TYR A 112 -1.85 1.56 15.77
CA TYR A 112 -1.55 2.54 16.81
C TYR A 112 -1.60 3.97 16.31
N PHE A 113 -1.29 4.18 15.03
CA PHE A 113 -1.17 5.51 14.46
C PHE A 113 -2.25 5.79 13.42
N VAL A 114 -2.67 4.81 12.61
CA VAL A 114 -3.60 5.14 11.52
C VAL A 114 -4.99 5.39 12.09
N GLN A 115 -5.36 6.66 12.09
CA GLN A 115 -6.68 7.09 12.45
C GLN A 115 -7.69 6.79 11.34
N CYS A 116 -8.94 6.65 11.77
CA CYS A 116 -10.01 6.34 10.88
C CYS A 116 -10.34 7.52 9.97
N GLY A 117 -10.04 7.38 8.68
CA GLY A 117 -10.23 8.44 7.69
C GLY A 117 -10.32 7.89 6.28
N TYR A 118 -10.57 8.79 5.33
CA TYR A 118 -10.68 8.42 3.93
C TYR A 118 -9.40 7.76 3.41
N GLY A 119 -9.58 6.71 2.59
CA GLY A 119 -8.45 5.99 2.01
C GLY A 119 -7.63 5.17 3.01
N GLN A 120 -8.03 5.12 4.28
CA GLN A 120 -7.40 4.29 5.30
C GLN A 120 -8.12 2.96 5.44
N LEU A 121 -7.32 1.94 5.77
CA LEU A 121 -7.83 0.60 6.00
C LEU A 121 -8.56 0.56 7.34
N SER A 122 -9.74 -0.07 7.40
CA SER A 122 -10.39 -0.30 8.69
C SER A 122 -9.57 -1.26 9.55
N THR A 123 -9.65 -1.13 10.87
CA THR A 123 -8.95 -2.04 11.81
C THR A 123 -9.31 -3.50 11.55
N ALA A 124 -10.59 -3.79 11.29
CA ALA A 124 -11.04 -5.14 10.97
C ALA A 124 -10.42 -5.68 9.67
N ALA A 125 -10.33 -4.85 8.63
CA ALA A 125 -9.69 -5.26 7.38
C ALA A 125 -8.18 -5.46 7.55
N HIS A 126 -7.52 -4.59 8.31
CA HIS A 126 -6.10 -4.73 8.67
C HIS A 126 -5.84 -6.04 9.41
N ASP A 127 -6.61 -6.31 10.47
CA ASP A 127 -6.54 -7.57 11.24
C ASP A 127 -6.67 -8.79 10.34
N LYS A 128 -7.54 -8.74 9.32
CA LYS A 128 -7.72 -9.86 8.37
C LYS A 128 -6.53 -10.04 7.44
N LEU A 129 -5.88 -8.95 7.01
CA LEU A 129 -4.64 -9.03 6.26
C LEU A 129 -3.49 -9.58 7.12
N VAL A 130 -3.39 -9.15 8.38
CA VAL A 130 -2.42 -9.69 9.36
C VAL A 130 -2.67 -11.17 9.59
N GLU A 131 -3.91 -11.56 9.89
CA GLU A 131 -4.29 -12.95 10.12
C GLU A 131 -4.00 -13.82 8.89
N GLY A 132 -4.35 -13.35 7.69
CA GLY A 132 -4.09 -14.06 6.44
C GLY A 132 -2.60 -14.23 6.15
N THR A 133 -1.79 -13.19 6.37
CA THR A 133 -0.34 -13.25 6.12
C THR A 133 0.45 -13.98 7.21
N THR A 134 -0.08 -14.10 8.43
CA THR A 134 0.59 -14.78 9.55
C THR A 134 0.14 -16.22 9.76
N ALA A 135 -1.15 -16.51 9.66
CA ALA A 135 -1.71 -17.84 9.91
C ALA A 135 -1.96 -18.63 8.63
N GLY A 136 -2.18 -17.94 7.51
CA GLY A 136 -2.52 -18.56 6.24
C GLY A 136 -1.41 -19.47 5.69
N ARG A 137 -1.80 -20.44 4.86
CA ARG A 137 -0.89 -21.43 4.23
C ARG A 137 0.05 -22.11 5.24
N GLY A 138 -0.48 -22.45 6.43
CA GLY A 138 0.31 -23.09 7.50
C GLY A 138 1.42 -22.20 8.07
N GLY A 139 1.23 -20.88 8.05
CA GLY A 139 2.20 -19.90 8.52
C GLY A 139 3.11 -19.31 7.44
N LEU A 140 2.95 -19.70 6.18
CA LEU A 140 3.66 -19.09 5.05
C LEU A 140 3.01 -17.77 4.58
N GLY A 141 1.75 -17.56 4.97
CA GLY A 141 0.95 -16.39 4.61
C GLY A 141 0.26 -16.51 3.27
N MET A 142 -0.98 -16.01 3.24
CA MET A 142 -1.75 -15.79 2.01
C MET A 142 -1.08 -14.71 1.16
N VAL A 143 -1.17 -14.86 -0.16
CA VAL A 143 -0.74 -13.83 -1.11
C VAL A 143 -1.98 -13.05 -1.53
N PHE A 144 -1.99 -11.74 -1.25
CA PHE A 144 -3.09 -10.84 -1.59
C PHE A 144 -2.78 -10.04 -2.86
N VAL A 145 -3.62 -10.17 -3.88
CA VAL A 145 -3.49 -9.44 -5.14
C VAL A 145 -4.70 -8.53 -5.32
N PHE A 146 -4.43 -7.23 -5.48
CA PHE A 146 -5.45 -6.20 -5.60
C PHE A 146 -5.27 -5.41 -6.90
N ALA A 147 -6.37 -5.00 -7.51
CA ALA A 147 -6.35 -4.11 -8.67
C ALA A 147 -6.01 -2.67 -8.22
N ALA A 148 -5.12 -1.97 -8.94
CA ALA A 148 -4.64 -0.64 -8.54
C ALA A 148 -5.71 0.45 -8.58
N GLY A 149 -6.74 0.31 -9.41
CA GLY A 149 -7.78 1.33 -9.63
C GLY A 149 -7.93 1.71 -11.10
N ASN A 150 -8.99 2.44 -11.43
CA ASN A 150 -9.34 2.76 -12.83
C ASN A 150 -9.67 4.26 -13.03
N SER A 151 -9.15 5.14 -12.18
CA SER A 151 -9.52 6.57 -12.18
C SER A 151 -8.30 7.49 -12.31
N TYR A 152 -7.30 7.08 -13.08
CA TYR A 152 -6.11 7.89 -13.38
C TYR A 152 -6.45 9.22 -14.08
N ASP A 153 -7.46 9.21 -14.96
CA ASP A 153 -7.92 10.37 -15.71
C ASP A 153 -8.43 11.52 -14.83
N VAL A 154 -8.89 11.19 -13.63
CA VAL A 154 -9.30 12.16 -12.60
C VAL A 154 -8.28 12.30 -11.46
N GLY A 155 -7.08 11.73 -11.64
CA GLY A 155 -5.95 11.93 -10.73
C GLY A 155 -5.90 10.99 -9.53
N GLN A 156 -6.61 9.85 -9.54
CA GLN A 156 -6.54 8.86 -8.47
C GLN A 156 -5.10 8.39 -8.25
N ASP A 157 -4.66 8.39 -7.00
CA ASP A 157 -3.37 7.84 -6.58
C ASP A 157 -3.61 6.66 -5.64
N VAL A 158 -2.86 5.57 -5.85
CA VAL A 158 -2.96 4.33 -5.07
C VAL A 158 -2.66 4.58 -3.58
N ASN A 159 -1.92 5.63 -3.24
CA ASN A 159 -1.67 5.99 -1.85
C ASN A 159 -2.93 6.38 -1.06
N TYR A 160 -4.02 6.75 -1.73
CA TYR A 160 -5.31 7.06 -1.09
C TYR A 160 -6.24 5.86 -0.99
N GLU A 161 -5.72 4.64 -1.18
CA GLU A 161 -6.52 3.42 -1.22
C GLU A 161 -5.93 2.40 -0.23
N GLY A 162 -6.55 2.27 0.94
CA GLY A 162 -5.96 1.59 2.10
C GLY A 162 -5.65 0.10 1.91
N TYR A 163 -6.42 -0.60 1.06
CA TYR A 163 -6.07 -1.98 0.69
C TYR A 163 -4.87 -2.02 -0.24
N GLN A 164 -4.79 -1.11 -1.20
CA GLN A 164 -3.81 -1.10 -2.28
C GLN A 164 -2.47 -0.48 -1.83
N ASN A 165 -2.47 0.40 -0.83
CA ASN A 165 -1.26 0.95 -0.21
C ASN A 165 -0.72 0.10 0.95
N SER A 166 -1.41 -0.99 1.30
CA SER A 166 -1.01 -1.89 2.38
C SER A 166 0.19 -2.76 1.98
N ARG A 167 1.15 -2.93 2.90
CA ARG A 167 2.33 -3.80 2.69
C ARG A 167 1.97 -5.27 2.43
N PHE A 168 0.80 -5.71 2.92
CA PHE A 168 0.34 -7.09 2.77
C PHE A 168 -0.15 -7.42 1.35
N THR A 169 -0.45 -6.41 0.55
CA THR A 169 -1.08 -6.59 -0.77
C THR A 169 -0.12 -6.22 -1.89
N MET A 170 -0.39 -6.75 -3.08
CA MET A 170 0.25 -6.33 -4.32
C MET A 170 -0.77 -5.58 -5.17
N SER A 171 -0.61 -4.26 -5.28
CA SER A 171 -1.41 -3.42 -6.17
C SER A 171 -0.97 -3.59 -7.63
N VAL A 172 -1.91 -3.99 -8.50
CA VAL A 172 -1.65 -4.37 -9.90
C VAL A 172 -2.19 -3.33 -10.87
N GLY A 173 -1.27 -2.66 -11.56
CA GLY A 173 -1.56 -1.76 -12.68
C GLY A 173 -1.93 -2.50 -13.96
N ALA A 174 -2.58 -1.80 -14.88
CA ALA A 174 -3.05 -2.35 -16.16
C ALA A 174 -2.28 -1.78 -17.36
N LEU A 175 -1.99 -2.65 -18.31
CA LEU A 175 -1.35 -2.31 -19.58
C LEU A 175 -2.27 -2.60 -20.77
N GLY A 176 -2.12 -1.79 -21.82
CA GLY A 176 -2.69 -2.05 -23.13
C GLY A 176 -1.98 -3.18 -23.89
N GLN A 177 -2.46 -3.51 -25.08
CA GLN A 177 -1.85 -4.54 -25.94
C GLN A 177 -0.44 -4.15 -26.40
N ASP A 178 -0.15 -2.86 -26.50
CA ASP A 178 1.16 -2.30 -26.80
C ASP A 178 2.13 -2.38 -25.61
N LEU A 179 1.69 -2.93 -24.48
CA LEU A 179 2.40 -3.02 -23.19
C LEU A 179 2.68 -1.66 -22.53
N LYS A 180 1.99 -0.61 -22.97
CA LYS A 180 2.05 0.70 -22.31
C LYS A 180 0.99 0.80 -21.22
N HIS A 181 1.21 1.70 -20.27
CA HIS A 181 0.28 2.06 -19.21
C HIS A 181 -1.10 2.38 -19.81
N ALA A 182 -2.14 1.70 -19.33
CA ALA A 182 -3.50 1.94 -19.80
C ALA A 182 -4.03 3.28 -19.26
N SER A 183 -4.78 4.02 -20.08
CA SER A 183 -5.16 5.41 -19.77
C SER A 183 -6.03 5.58 -18.51
N TYR A 184 -6.66 4.52 -18.02
CA TYR A 184 -7.44 4.53 -16.79
C TYR A 184 -6.65 4.06 -15.56
N SER A 185 -5.52 3.35 -15.74
CA SER A 185 -4.87 2.61 -14.65
C SER A 185 -4.29 3.56 -13.62
N SER A 186 -4.78 3.51 -12.38
CA SER A 186 -4.30 4.38 -11.31
C SER A 186 -2.81 4.21 -11.05
N THR A 187 -2.16 5.29 -10.66
CA THR A 187 -0.71 5.39 -10.47
C THR A 187 -0.36 5.65 -9.01
N GLY A 188 0.89 5.47 -8.63
CA GLY A 188 1.36 5.87 -7.30
C GLY A 188 2.60 5.13 -6.87
N ALA A 189 3.23 5.62 -5.81
CA ALA A 189 4.39 4.97 -5.19
C ALA A 189 4.13 3.53 -4.67
N PRO A 190 2.90 3.13 -4.30
CA PRO A 190 2.59 1.76 -3.92
C PRO A 190 2.28 0.78 -5.07
N VAL A 191 2.18 1.23 -6.34
CA VAL A 191 1.95 0.29 -7.45
C VAL A 191 3.06 -0.76 -7.44
N PHE A 192 2.69 -2.04 -7.31
CA PHE A 192 3.64 -3.12 -7.11
C PHE A 192 4.13 -3.67 -8.45
N ILE A 193 3.22 -4.07 -9.32
CA ILE A 193 3.52 -4.70 -10.61
C ILE A 193 2.40 -4.39 -11.61
N SER A 194 2.60 -4.68 -12.89
CA SER A 194 1.56 -4.53 -13.92
C SER A 194 1.38 -5.76 -14.78
N ALA A 195 0.18 -5.90 -15.34
CA ALA A 195 -0.18 -6.94 -16.29
C ALA A 195 -1.15 -6.39 -17.36
N PRO A 196 -1.33 -7.10 -18.49
CA PRO A 196 -2.31 -6.70 -19.48
C PRO A 196 -3.73 -6.63 -18.89
N GLY A 197 -4.39 -5.49 -19.04
CA GLY A 197 -5.76 -5.26 -18.58
C GLY A 197 -6.68 -4.69 -19.66
N GLY A 198 -6.17 -4.52 -20.88
CA GLY A 198 -6.88 -3.86 -21.98
C GLY A 198 -6.86 -2.34 -21.87
N ASP A 199 -7.15 -1.66 -22.97
CA ASP A 199 -7.13 -0.18 -23.04
C ASP A 199 -8.01 0.33 -24.20
N SER A 200 -8.82 1.34 -23.91
CA SER A 200 -9.71 1.98 -24.90
C SER A 200 -8.96 2.85 -25.90
N GLU A 201 -7.85 3.46 -25.52
CA GLU A 201 -7.06 4.29 -26.44
C GLU A 201 -6.38 3.44 -27.52
N ASN A 202 -6.07 2.20 -27.17
CA ASN A 202 -5.55 1.19 -28.07
C ASN A 202 -6.63 0.23 -28.61
N TYR A 203 -7.93 0.56 -28.53
CA TYR A 203 -9.07 -0.20 -29.08
C TYR A 203 -9.05 -1.73 -28.83
N HIS A 204 -8.52 -2.18 -27.69
CA HIS A 204 -8.35 -3.61 -27.40
C HIS A 204 -8.72 -3.93 -25.95
N GLY A 205 -9.83 -4.65 -25.79
CA GLY A 205 -10.23 -5.27 -24.53
C GLY A 205 -9.55 -6.62 -24.29
N MET A 206 -9.69 -7.12 -23.07
CA MET A 206 -9.30 -8.46 -22.69
C MET A 206 -10.27 -9.47 -23.28
N LEU A 207 -9.77 -10.64 -23.67
CA LEU A 207 -10.62 -11.75 -24.12
C LEU A 207 -10.73 -12.79 -23.00
N ALA A 208 -11.95 -13.21 -22.69
CA ALA A 208 -12.19 -14.24 -21.68
C ALA A 208 -13.23 -15.26 -22.14
N ALA A 209 -13.17 -16.43 -21.50
CA ALA A 209 -14.25 -17.40 -21.56
C ALA A 209 -15.38 -16.94 -20.63
N GLN A 210 -16.51 -16.52 -21.19
CA GLN A 210 -17.72 -16.17 -20.48
C GLN A 210 -18.48 -17.44 -20.02
N PRO A 211 -19.28 -17.37 -18.94
CA PRO A 211 -20.06 -18.52 -18.51
C PRO A 211 -21.16 -18.88 -19.52
N LEU A 212 -21.22 -20.15 -19.96
CA LEU A 212 -22.28 -20.65 -20.85
C LEU A 212 -23.70 -20.52 -20.24
N SER A 213 -23.80 -20.37 -18.91
CA SER A 213 -25.04 -20.12 -18.17
C SER A 213 -25.73 -18.80 -18.56
N HIS A 214 -25.03 -17.88 -19.24
CA HIS A 214 -25.64 -16.67 -19.83
C HIS A 214 -26.37 -16.94 -21.16
N GLY A 215 -26.52 -18.20 -21.58
CA GLY A 215 -27.29 -18.58 -22.77
C GLY A 215 -26.57 -18.33 -24.10
N LEU A 216 -25.24 -18.22 -24.06
CA LEU A 216 -24.40 -17.94 -25.23
C LEU A 216 -24.07 -19.24 -25.99
N THR A 217 -24.10 -19.17 -27.33
CA THR A 217 -23.75 -20.29 -28.23
C THR A 217 -22.24 -20.46 -28.44
N ASP A 218 -21.48 -19.39 -28.22
CA ASP A 218 -20.03 -19.32 -28.14
C ASP A 218 -19.71 -18.49 -26.90
N ASN A 219 -18.74 -18.94 -26.11
CA ASN A 219 -18.43 -18.32 -24.84
C ASN A 219 -17.05 -17.69 -24.81
N CYS A 220 -16.36 -17.54 -25.95
CA CYS A 220 -15.22 -16.63 -26.05
C CYS A 220 -15.73 -15.24 -26.42
N GLY A 221 -15.42 -14.23 -25.61
CA GLY A 221 -15.90 -12.88 -25.84
C GLY A 221 -14.98 -11.80 -25.27
N ASP A 222 -15.23 -10.57 -25.71
CA ASP A 222 -14.66 -9.38 -25.10
C ASP A 222 -15.12 -9.32 -23.63
N ALA A 223 -14.15 -9.23 -22.73
CA ALA A 223 -14.34 -9.07 -21.30
C ALA A 223 -14.32 -7.58 -20.90
N GLY A 224 -13.95 -6.69 -21.80
CA GLY A 224 -13.74 -5.27 -21.50
C GLY A 224 -12.32 -5.01 -21.01
N MET A 225 -12.16 -3.97 -20.21
CA MET A 225 -10.85 -3.49 -19.74
C MET A 225 -10.93 -3.09 -18.26
N GLY A 226 -9.77 -3.01 -17.60
CA GLY A 226 -9.67 -2.61 -16.21
C GLY A 226 -8.47 -3.26 -15.51
N THR A 227 -8.00 -2.64 -14.44
CA THR A 227 -7.06 -3.25 -13.48
C THR A 227 -7.64 -4.52 -12.85
N SER A 228 -8.97 -4.61 -12.79
CA SER A 228 -9.73 -5.83 -12.45
C SER A 228 -9.44 -7.04 -13.35
N TYR A 229 -8.95 -6.84 -14.58
CA TYR A 229 -8.51 -7.94 -15.46
C TYR A 229 -7.01 -8.20 -15.37
N ALA A 230 -6.22 -7.21 -14.97
CA ALA A 230 -4.78 -7.36 -14.75
C ALA A 230 -4.47 -8.15 -13.46
N ALA A 231 -5.17 -7.87 -12.34
CA ALA A 231 -4.95 -8.55 -11.06
C ALA A 231 -5.13 -10.09 -11.12
N PRO A 232 -6.17 -10.64 -11.77
CA PRO A 232 -6.29 -12.08 -11.96
C PRO A 232 -5.16 -12.72 -12.79
N LEU A 233 -4.55 -11.99 -13.73
CA LEU A 233 -3.38 -12.50 -14.47
C LEU A 233 -2.17 -12.66 -13.55
N VAL A 234 -1.86 -11.63 -12.76
CA VAL A 234 -0.78 -11.69 -11.75
C VAL A 234 -1.04 -12.83 -10.77
N SER A 235 -2.29 -13.00 -10.34
CA SER A 235 -2.67 -14.09 -9.44
C SER A 235 -2.47 -15.48 -10.04
N GLY A 236 -2.72 -15.63 -11.35
CA GLY A 236 -2.36 -16.84 -12.09
C GLY A 236 -0.85 -17.09 -12.11
N VAL A 237 -0.04 -16.03 -12.21
CA VAL A 237 1.43 -16.14 -12.11
C VAL A 237 1.86 -16.54 -10.70
N VAL A 238 1.27 -15.94 -9.66
CA VAL A 238 1.49 -16.33 -8.26
C VAL A 238 1.21 -17.82 -8.05
N ALA A 239 0.11 -18.34 -8.61
CA ALA A 239 -0.21 -19.76 -8.52
C ALA A 239 0.87 -20.65 -9.16
N MET A 240 1.43 -20.26 -10.31
CA MET A 240 2.53 -21.00 -10.94
C MET A 240 3.85 -20.87 -10.15
N VAL A 241 4.13 -19.71 -9.55
CA VAL A 241 5.28 -19.50 -8.66
C VAL A 241 5.21 -20.43 -7.44
N LEU A 242 4.04 -20.51 -6.81
CA LEU A 242 3.80 -21.37 -5.66
C LEU A 242 3.73 -22.86 -6.02
N GLU A 243 3.38 -23.21 -7.25
CA GLU A 243 3.57 -24.57 -7.79
C GLU A 243 5.04 -24.96 -7.80
N ALA A 244 5.86 -24.08 -8.37
CA ALA A 244 7.28 -24.31 -8.54
C ALA A 244 7.98 -24.40 -7.18
N ASN A 245 7.51 -23.64 -6.19
CA ASN A 245 7.99 -23.71 -4.82
C ASN A 245 6.88 -23.40 -3.80
N PRO A 246 6.25 -24.42 -3.19
CA PRO A 246 5.15 -24.22 -2.24
C PRO A 246 5.61 -23.70 -0.88
N ASN A 247 6.92 -23.64 -0.61
CA ASN A 247 7.48 -23.18 0.67
C ASN A 247 7.75 -21.67 0.71
N LEU A 248 7.48 -20.95 -0.39
CA LEU A 248 7.63 -19.50 -0.42
C LEU A 248 6.61 -18.84 0.51
N THR A 249 7.09 -17.90 1.32
CA THR A 249 6.24 -17.00 2.10
C THR A 249 5.58 -15.96 1.19
N TRP A 250 4.58 -15.23 1.70
CA TRP A 250 3.94 -14.14 0.96
C TRP A 250 4.96 -13.06 0.53
N ARG A 251 5.94 -12.74 1.38
CA ARG A 251 7.05 -11.81 1.07
C ARG A 251 8.00 -12.37 0.02
N ASP A 252 8.32 -13.67 0.08
CA ASP A 252 9.15 -14.31 -0.95
C ASP A 252 8.50 -14.22 -2.33
N VAL A 253 7.18 -14.40 -2.41
CA VAL A 253 6.45 -14.25 -3.69
C VAL A 253 6.56 -12.82 -4.22
N GLN A 254 6.40 -11.80 -3.36
CA GLN A 254 6.65 -10.41 -3.74
C GLN A 254 8.08 -10.22 -4.28
N GLY A 255 9.09 -10.74 -3.58
CA GLY A 255 10.49 -10.70 -4.02
C GLY A 255 10.75 -11.37 -5.36
N VAL A 256 10.18 -12.56 -5.58
CA VAL A 256 10.28 -13.27 -6.86
C VAL A 256 9.70 -12.41 -7.99
N LEU A 257 8.49 -11.87 -7.82
CA LEU A 257 7.84 -11.07 -8.86
C LEU A 257 8.58 -9.75 -9.12
N ALA A 258 9.01 -9.04 -8.08
CA ALA A 258 9.75 -7.79 -8.20
C ALA A 258 11.09 -7.99 -8.93
N SER A 259 11.81 -9.08 -8.62
CA SER A 259 13.12 -9.38 -9.22
C SER A 259 13.06 -9.89 -10.66
N THR A 260 11.89 -10.34 -11.12
CA THR A 260 11.73 -10.97 -12.44
C THR A 260 10.85 -10.17 -13.40
N ALA A 261 10.23 -9.09 -12.93
CA ALA A 261 9.44 -8.20 -13.77
C ALA A 261 10.26 -7.62 -14.94
N THR A 262 9.59 -7.50 -16.08
CA THR A 262 10.18 -6.98 -17.32
C THR A 262 9.75 -5.54 -17.56
N ARG A 263 10.59 -4.78 -18.27
CA ARG A 263 10.33 -3.38 -18.60
C ARG A 263 10.38 -3.23 -20.12
N PRO A 264 9.26 -3.45 -20.81
CA PRO A 264 9.23 -3.39 -22.27
C PRO A 264 9.44 -1.96 -22.80
N HIS A 265 9.07 -0.96 -21.99
CA HIS A 265 9.22 0.47 -22.29
C HIS A 265 9.81 1.19 -21.08
N GLU A 266 10.71 2.15 -21.35
CA GLU A 266 11.34 3.00 -20.34
C GLU A 266 11.48 4.43 -20.87
N ASP A 267 10.40 4.96 -21.44
CA ASP A 267 10.35 6.33 -21.95
C ASP A 267 10.24 7.34 -20.78
N ALA A 268 10.48 8.63 -21.02
CA ALA A 268 10.56 9.63 -19.95
C ALA A 268 9.23 9.78 -19.19
N GLU A 269 8.11 9.65 -19.90
CA GLU A 269 6.73 9.70 -19.41
C GLU A 269 6.31 8.46 -18.61
N ASP A 270 7.11 7.40 -18.63
CA ASP A 270 6.85 6.17 -17.87
C ASP A 270 7.30 6.28 -16.41
N GLN A 271 7.93 7.39 -16.03
CA GLN A 271 8.23 7.76 -14.64
C GLN A 271 9.10 6.73 -13.89
N TRP A 272 9.98 6.05 -14.61
CA TRP A 272 10.97 5.13 -14.03
C TRP A 272 12.01 5.87 -13.19
N THR A 273 12.43 5.24 -12.10
CA THR A 273 13.59 5.66 -11.31
C THR A 273 14.38 4.43 -10.91
N THR A 274 15.71 4.55 -10.88
CA THR A 274 16.61 3.50 -10.39
C THR A 274 17.15 3.93 -9.04
N ASN A 275 17.05 3.07 -8.05
CA ASN A 275 17.51 3.35 -6.71
C ASN A 275 18.97 2.90 -6.49
N GLN A 276 19.52 3.10 -5.29
CA GLN A 276 20.92 2.77 -5.00
C GLN A 276 21.20 1.26 -5.00
N ALA A 277 20.18 0.42 -4.82
CA ALA A 277 20.27 -1.03 -4.98
C ALA A 277 20.23 -1.49 -6.45
N GLY A 278 20.08 -0.55 -7.41
CA GLY A 278 19.93 -0.85 -8.82
C GLY A 278 18.53 -1.37 -9.19
N VAL A 279 17.56 -1.27 -8.27
CA VAL A 279 16.17 -1.66 -8.50
C VAL A 279 15.45 -0.51 -9.20
N LYS A 280 14.67 -0.85 -10.23
CA LYS A 280 13.84 0.10 -10.97
C LYS A 280 12.40 0.01 -10.53
N HIS A 281 11.78 1.17 -10.33
CA HIS A 281 10.36 1.31 -10.02
C HIS A 281 9.74 2.47 -10.79
N SER A 282 8.47 2.35 -11.15
CA SER A 282 7.67 3.39 -11.81
C SER A 282 6.35 3.57 -11.07
N TYR A 283 5.86 4.81 -11.00
CA TYR A 283 4.51 5.07 -10.48
C TYR A 283 3.40 4.47 -11.36
N LYS A 284 3.68 4.16 -12.63
CA LYS A 284 2.73 3.59 -13.59
C LYS A 284 2.81 2.06 -13.68
N TYR A 285 4.03 1.53 -13.62
CA TYR A 285 4.28 0.10 -13.91
C TYR A 285 4.71 -0.70 -12.67
N GLY A 286 4.95 -0.04 -11.53
CA GLY A 286 5.57 -0.66 -10.36
C GLY A 286 6.97 -1.18 -10.69
N PHE A 287 7.27 -2.44 -10.35
CA PHE A 287 8.50 -3.12 -10.77
C PHE A 287 8.53 -3.49 -12.27
N GLY A 288 7.38 -3.46 -12.95
CA GLY A 288 7.25 -3.72 -14.40
C GLY A 288 6.11 -4.66 -14.76
N LEU A 289 6.17 -5.18 -15.98
CA LEU A 289 5.28 -6.22 -16.48
C LEU A 289 5.65 -7.57 -15.88
N VAL A 290 4.67 -8.26 -15.29
CA VAL A 290 4.83 -9.62 -14.76
C VAL A 290 5.33 -10.59 -15.85
N ASP A 291 6.39 -11.36 -15.54
CA ASP A 291 6.92 -12.41 -16.40
C ASP A 291 6.74 -13.79 -15.75
N ALA A 292 5.76 -14.54 -16.25
CA ALA A 292 5.43 -15.86 -15.74
C ALA A 292 6.60 -16.85 -15.81
N LEU A 293 7.37 -16.84 -16.91
CA LEU A 293 8.45 -17.80 -17.11
C LEU A 293 9.63 -17.47 -16.20
N ALA A 294 10.02 -16.20 -16.14
CA ALA A 294 11.12 -15.78 -15.28
C ALA A 294 10.79 -15.99 -13.80
N ALA A 295 9.58 -15.62 -13.37
CA ALA A 295 9.13 -15.79 -11.98
C ALA A 295 9.11 -17.26 -11.56
N THR A 296 8.51 -18.14 -12.37
CA THR A 296 8.45 -19.58 -12.07
C THR A 296 9.82 -20.23 -12.06
N ALA A 297 10.71 -19.85 -12.97
CA ALA A 297 12.08 -20.33 -12.97
C ALA A 297 12.85 -19.89 -11.70
N ALA A 298 12.76 -18.60 -11.34
CA ALA A 298 13.41 -18.06 -10.16
C ALA A 298 12.94 -18.72 -8.86
N ALA A 299 11.64 -19.01 -8.76
CA ALA A 299 11.02 -19.67 -7.61
C ALA A 299 11.68 -21.02 -7.24
N THR A 300 12.10 -21.80 -8.25
CA THR A 300 12.71 -23.13 -8.03
C THR A 300 14.05 -23.09 -7.30
N THR A 301 14.74 -21.94 -7.33
CA THR A 301 16.04 -21.74 -6.69
C THR A 301 16.02 -20.60 -5.67
N TRP A 302 14.84 -20.06 -5.37
CA TRP A 302 14.69 -18.94 -4.44
C TRP A 302 15.08 -19.37 -3.02
N THR A 303 15.88 -18.54 -2.36
CA THR A 303 16.21 -18.71 -0.95
C THR A 303 15.23 -17.89 -0.13
N THR A 304 14.42 -18.56 0.70
CA THR A 304 13.40 -17.90 1.51
C THR A 304 14.01 -16.88 2.45
N TRP A 305 13.35 -15.73 2.56
CA TRP A 305 13.75 -14.67 3.47
C TRP A 305 13.52 -15.04 4.93
N GLY A 306 14.18 -14.29 5.82
CA GLY A 306 14.00 -14.40 7.27
C GLY A 306 12.68 -13.79 7.73
N ALA A 307 12.50 -13.72 9.05
CA ALA A 307 11.35 -13.04 9.64
C ALA A 307 11.30 -11.56 9.21
N GLU A 308 10.09 -11.03 9.02
CA GLU A 308 9.88 -9.61 8.77
C GLU A 308 10.26 -8.81 10.03
N LEU A 309 10.84 -7.63 9.82
CA LEU A 309 11.24 -6.69 10.86
C LEU A 309 10.83 -5.29 10.40
N THR A 310 10.62 -4.38 11.34
CA THR A 310 10.47 -2.96 11.03
C THR A 310 11.54 -2.14 11.71
N LEU A 311 11.94 -1.06 11.05
CA LEU A 311 12.72 0.02 11.65
C LEU A 311 11.88 1.27 11.59
N MET A 312 11.83 2.01 12.69
CA MET A 312 11.01 3.21 12.77
C MET A 312 11.74 4.34 13.49
N THR A 313 11.34 5.55 13.13
CA THR A 313 11.83 6.81 13.67
C THR A 313 10.72 7.84 13.53
N GLN A 314 10.82 8.92 14.29
CA GLN A 314 9.90 10.05 14.27
C GLN A 314 10.72 11.32 14.15
N THR A 315 10.22 12.29 13.40
CA THR A 315 10.91 13.58 13.19
C THR A 315 9.90 14.70 13.15
N VAL A 316 10.30 15.89 13.57
CA VAL A 316 9.42 17.07 13.57
C VAL A 316 10.19 18.24 12.98
N SER A 317 9.63 18.91 11.97
CA SER A 317 10.24 20.12 11.42
C SER A 317 10.01 21.32 12.35
N GLY A 318 8.76 21.49 12.83
CA GLY A 318 8.35 22.65 13.66
C GLY A 318 8.26 23.97 12.89
N GLU A 319 8.55 23.97 11.59
CA GLU A 319 8.38 25.12 10.71
C GLU A 319 6.94 25.24 10.20
N ALA A 320 6.51 26.47 9.92
CA ALA A 320 5.18 26.75 9.38
C ALA A 320 5.19 26.60 7.85
N LEU A 321 4.16 25.94 7.31
CA LEU A 321 3.91 25.92 5.87
C LEU A 321 3.51 27.32 5.39
N VAL A 322 4.11 27.76 4.28
CA VAL A 322 3.87 29.06 3.67
C VAL A 322 2.97 28.88 2.45
N ASP A 323 1.88 29.65 2.39
CA ASP A 323 0.95 29.71 1.24
C ASP A 323 1.71 29.99 -0.06
N PHE A 324 1.30 29.36 -1.15
CA PHE A 324 2.02 29.47 -2.42
C PHE A 324 1.89 30.88 -3.00
N ASP A 325 3.00 31.61 -3.08
CA ASP A 325 3.06 32.99 -3.58
C ASP A 325 3.59 33.09 -5.03
N GLY A 326 3.60 31.97 -5.75
CA GLY A 326 4.24 31.83 -7.05
C GLY A 326 5.61 31.15 -7.01
N ALA A 327 6.10 30.78 -5.82
CA ALA A 327 7.27 29.95 -5.61
C ALA A 327 6.97 28.80 -4.61
N GLU A 328 7.66 27.67 -4.79
CA GLU A 328 7.57 26.54 -3.87
C GLU A 328 8.40 26.84 -2.60
N HIS A 329 7.74 26.80 -1.44
CA HIS A 329 8.38 26.92 -0.13
C HIS A 329 8.39 25.56 0.55
N TRP A 330 9.55 24.88 0.51
CA TRP A 330 9.71 23.55 1.06
C TRP A 330 10.04 23.60 2.55
N VAL A 331 9.24 22.90 3.35
CA VAL A 331 9.52 22.55 4.74
C VAL A 331 10.08 21.13 4.77
N GLU A 332 11.21 20.92 5.44
CA GLU A 332 11.90 19.63 5.45
C GLU A 332 12.02 19.07 6.87
N SER A 333 12.01 17.74 6.97
CA SER A 333 12.28 16.99 8.19
C SER A 333 13.16 15.78 7.85
N GLU A 334 14.31 15.67 8.49
CA GLU A 334 15.31 14.63 8.19
C GLU A 334 15.35 13.55 9.27
N ALA A 335 15.20 12.29 8.85
CA ALA A 335 15.42 11.10 9.63
C ALA A 335 16.79 10.51 9.30
N ALA A 336 17.69 10.45 10.29
CA ALA A 336 19.02 9.89 10.12
C ALA A 336 18.97 8.42 9.64
N ALA A 337 20.04 7.97 8.99
CA ALA A 337 20.20 6.58 8.56
C ALA A 337 20.01 5.61 9.74
N PHE A 338 19.36 4.48 9.49
CA PHE A 338 19.11 3.51 10.55
C PHE A 338 20.39 2.74 10.92
N GLY A 339 20.58 2.40 12.19
CA GLY A 339 21.79 1.71 12.66
C GLY A 339 21.92 0.23 12.28
N SER A 340 21.12 -0.27 11.33
CA SER A 340 21.09 -1.68 10.96
C SER A 340 21.67 -1.90 9.56
N SER A 341 22.93 -2.33 9.51
CA SER A 341 23.42 -3.19 8.43
C SER A 341 22.52 -4.45 8.37
N GLU A 342 22.64 -5.41 7.47
CA GLU A 342 21.69 -6.55 7.37
C GLU A 342 20.22 -6.21 7.02
N PHE A 343 19.67 -5.05 7.38
CA PHE A 343 18.29 -4.67 7.03
C PHE A 343 18.23 -4.21 5.58
N VAL A 344 17.39 -4.90 4.81
CA VAL A 344 17.10 -4.60 3.40
C VAL A 344 15.65 -4.15 3.33
N ILE A 345 15.42 -3.02 2.67
CA ILE A 345 14.11 -2.38 2.61
C ILE A 345 13.22 -3.12 1.61
N GLU A 346 12.01 -3.46 2.06
CA GLU A 346 10.93 -4.04 1.23
C GLU A 346 9.80 -3.02 1.02
N GLY A 347 9.75 -1.95 1.81
CA GLY A 347 8.79 -0.88 1.66
C GLY A 347 9.04 0.19 2.71
N VAL A 348 8.52 1.39 2.47
CA VAL A 348 8.57 2.49 3.44
C VAL A 348 7.15 3.01 3.63
N ALA A 349 6.68 2.96 4.86
CA ALA A 349 5.46 3.65 5.28
C ALA A 349 5.83 4.98 5.93
N VAL A 350 5.15 6.05 5.53
CA VAL A 350 5.31 7.41 6.08
C VAL A 350 3.96 7.81 6.65
N TYR A 351 3.91 8.00 7.96
CA TYR A 351 2.75 8.53 8.65
C TYR A 351 2.98 10.03 8.81
N VAL A 352 2.01 10.85 8.43
CA VAL A 352 2.12 12.31 8.55
C VAL A 352 0.94 12.88 9.33
N THR A 353 1.27 13.76 10.28
CA THR A 353 0.28 14.64 10.89
C THR A 353 0.58 16.07 10.46
N ILE A 354 -0.33 16.72 9.73
CA ILE A 354 -0.10 18.05 9.12
C ILE A 354 -1.38 18.87 9.16
N LYS A 355 -1.33 20.08 9.74
CA LYS A 355 -2.43 21.06 9.65
C LYS A 355 -2.22 21.97 8.45
N HIS A 356 -3.23 22.12 7.61
CA HIS A 356 -3.21 23.02 6.46
C HIS A 356 -4.63 23.47 6.11
N PRO A 357 -4.90 24.75 5.77
CA PRO A 357 -6.25 25.20 5.42
C PRO A 357 -6.94 24.34 4.34
N ARG A 358 -6.15 23.76 3.43
CA ARG A 358 -6.60 22.82 2.39
C ARG A 358 -5.55 21.74 2.18
N ARG A 359 -5.70 20.58 2.84
CA ARG A 359 -4.68 19.52 2.79
C ARG A 359 -4.37 19.04 1.37
N GLY A 360 -5.36 19.09 0.48
CA GLY A 360 -5.20 18.74 -0.93
C GLY A 360 -4.20 19.60 -1.70
N ASP A 361 -3.98 20.85 -1.30
CA ASP A 361 -3.01 21.74 -1.97
C ASP A 361 -1.55 21.33 -1.68
N LEU A 362 -1.32 20.40 -0.76
CA LEU A 362 0.01 19.96 -0.39
C LEU A 362 0.64 19.03 -1.42
N ARG A 363 1.94 19.19 -1.60
CA ARG A 363 2.83 18.20 -2.20
C ARG A 363 3.75 17.64 -1.12
N ILE A 364 3.81 16.33 -1.03
CA ILE A 364 4.62 15.61 -0.05
C ILE A 364 5.55 14.66 -0.78
N GLU A 365 6.85 14.79 -0.52
CA GLU A 365 7.90 13.97 -1.10
C GLU A 365 8.76 13.34 -0.02
N LEU A 366 9.12 12.07 -0.20
CA LEU A 366 10.18 11.42 0.56
C LEU A 366 11.42 11.28 -0.33
N GLU A 367 12.51 11.92 0.05
CA GLU A 367 13.79 11.84 -0.65
C GLU A 367 14.78 10.96 0.12
N ARG A 368 15.53 10.14 -0.60
CA ARG A 368 16.72 9.46 -0.08
C ARG A 368 17.70 9.15 -1.20
N ASN A 369 18.96 9.51 -0.98
CA ASN A 369 20.09 9.17 -1.86
C ASN A 369 19.86 9.53 -3.35
N GLY A 370 19.20 10.65 -3.62
CA GLY A 370 18.88 11.13 -4.96
C GLY A 370 17.65 10.47 -5.61
N VAL A 371 16.92 9.64 -4.86
CA VAL A 371 15.64 9.06 -5.28
C VAL A 371 14.52 9.76 -4.53
N THR A 372 13.58 10.34 -5.28
CA THR A 372 12.38 10.97 -4.74
C THR A 372 11.17 10.06 -4.95
N SER A 373 10.42 9.85 -3.86
CA SER A 373 9.08 9.26 -3.84
C SER A 373 8.05 10.37 -3.65
N LEU A 374 7.19 10.57 -4.64
CA LEU A 374 6.03 11.44 -4.55
C LEU A 374 4.96 10.68 -3.79
N LEU A 375 4.57 11.19 -2.63
CA LEU A 375 3.56 10.57 -1.77
C LEU A 375 2.17 11.12 -2.12
N THR A 376 2.09 12.44 -2.32
CA THR A 376 0.93 13.14 -2.90
C THR A 376 1.36 14.44 -3.60
N ASP A 377 0.52 14.96 -4.49
CA ASP A 377 0.76 16.17 -5.28
C ASP A 377 -0.57 16.86 -5.63
N ASP A 378 -0.82 18.02 -5.01
CA ASP A 378 -1.86 18.99 -5.35
C ASP A 378 -3.22 18.37 -5.77
N LYS A 379 -3.75 17.51 -4.90
CA LYS A 379 -5.02 16.82 -5.12
C LYS A 379 -6.18 17.73 -4.74
N LEU A 380 -7.32 17.61 -5.43
CA LEU A 380 -8.56 18.31 -5.03
C LEU A 380 -9.21 17.59 -3.83
N GLU A 381 -8.43 17.38 -2.77
CA GLU A 381 -8.83 16.71 -1.55
C GLU A 381 -9.39 17.75 -0.55
N PHE A 382 -10.54 17.43 0.06
CA PHE A 382 -11.14 18.24 1.11
C PHE A 382 -10.49 17.93 2.46
N GLY A 383 -10.52 18.89 3.38
CA GLY A 383 -10.02 18.71 4.74
C GLY A 383 -8.91 19.68 5.10
N THR A 384 -8.80 19.93 6.40
CA THR A 384 -7.88 20.94 6.96
C THR A 384 -6.66 20.32 7.64
N ARG A 385 -6.54 18.98 7.58
CA ARG A 385 -5.46 18.24 8.23
C ARG A 385 -5.23 16.86 7.64
N TYR A 386 -4.00 16.38 7.73
CA TYR A 386 -3.68 14.96 7.79
C TYR A 386 -3.49 14.60 9.27
N THR A 387 -4.14 13.53 9.74
CA THR A 387 -3.99 13.00 11.10
C THR A 387 -3.45 11.59 10.96
N HIS A 388 -2.14 11.42 11.18
CA HIS A 388 -1.41 10.15 11.01
C HIS A 388 -1.73 9.43 9.70
N HIS A 389 -1.92 10.20 8.63
CA HIS A 389 -2.25 9.64 7.33
C HIS A 389 -1.06 8.83 6.82
N LYS A 390 -1.31 7.57 6.46
CA LYS A 390 -0.27 6.68 5.95
C LYS A 390 -0.13 6.80 4.44
N TYR A 391 1.10 7.08 4.01
CA TYR A 391 1.58 6.90 2.65
C TYR A 391 2.55 5.73 2.57
N THR A 392 2.63 5.07 1.42
CA THR A 392 3.55 3.96 1.16
C THR A 392 4.40 4.25 -0.09
N THR A 393 5.66 3.82 -0.08
CA THR A 393 6.51 3.79 -1.28
C THR A 393 7.35 2.52 -1.36
N LEU A 394 7.44 1.97 -2.58
CA LEU A 394 8.29 0.81 -2.91
C LEU A 394 9.59 1.22 -3.63
N ARG A 395 9.82 2.52 -3.85
CA ARG A 395 11.00 3.01 -4.62
C ARG A 395 12.34 2.75 -3.95
N HIS A 396 12.35 2.47 -2.66
CA HIS A 396 13.54 2.14 -1.88
C HIS A 396 13.75 0.63 -1.71
N TRP A 397 12.99 -0.20 -2.44
CA TRP A 397 13.10 -1.66 -2.40
C TRP A 397 14.53 -2.14 -2.69
N GLY A 398 15.06 -3.02 -1.87
CA GLY A 398 16.40 -3.59 -1.98
C GLY A 398 17.51 -2.72 -1.40
N GLU A 399 17.23 -1.47 -1.01
CA GLU A 399 18.23 -0.60 -0.40
C GLU A 399 18.55 -1.03 1.04
N ARG A 400 19.77 -0.73 1.47
CA ARG A 400 20.26 -0.95 2.83
C ARG A 400 19.80 0.18 3.73
N ALA A 401 19.21 -0.11 4.90
CA ALA A 401 18.66 0.93 5.78
C ALA A 401 19.74 1.77 6.49
N ASP A 402 20.98 1.29 6.54
CA ASP A 402 22.14 1.98 7.13
C ASP A 402 22.83 2.99 6.21
N GLU A 403 22.35 3.15 4.97
CA GLU A 403 22.99 3.99 3.96
C GLU A 403 22.13 5.22 3.63
N GLY A 404 22.45 6.37 4.22
CA GLY A 404 21.80 7.65 3.91
C GLY A 404 20.52 7.93 4.71
N ALA A 405 20.25 9.22 4.89
CA ALA A 405 19.07 9.72 5.60
C ALA A 405 17.83 9.72 4.68
N PHE A 406 16.66 9.72 5.30
CA PHE A 406 15.39 10.03 4.65
C PHE A 406 15.01 11.48 4.95
N THR A 407 14.61 12.24 3.93
CA THR A 407 14.15 13.61 4.09
C THR A 407 12.72 13.72 3.58
N LEU A 408 11.79 14.00 4.49
CA LEU A 408 10.42 14.35 4.15
C LEU A 408 10.37 15.84 3.77
N ARG A 409 9.77 16.15 2.63
CA ARG A 409 9.67 17.51 2.08
C ARG A 409 8.21 17.82 1.80
N VAL A 410 7.71 18.92 2.34
CA VAL A 410 6.31 19.35 2.21
C VAL A 410 6.26 20.78 1.68
N ALA A 411 5.42 21.05 0.69
CA ALA A 411 5.17 22.39 0.19
C ALA A 411 3.69 22.57 -0.19
N ASP A 412 3.19 23.78 0.00
CA ASP A 412 1.92 24.21 -0.59
C ASP A 412 2.11 24.53 -2.09
N ARG A 413 1.15 24.08 -2.91
CA ARG A 413 1.16 24.21 -4.37
C ARG A 413 0.15 25.21 -4.91
N ARG A 414 -0.78 25.72 -4.10
CA ARG A 414 -1.82 26.65 -4.56
C ARG A 414 -1.92 27.88 -3.70
N ALA A 415 -2.10 29.02 -4.37
CA ALA A 415 -2.27 30.29 -3.69
C ALA A 415 -3.68 30.41 -3.13
N GLY A 416 -3.83 31.10 -2.00
CA GLY A 416 -5.16 31.47 -1.51
C GLY A 416 -5.88 30.34 -0.80
N SER A 417 -5.14 29.40 -0.20
CA SER A 417 -5.71 28.35 0.64
C SER A 417 -6.48 28.90 1.87
N GLY A 418 -6.40 30.21 2.14
CA GLY A 418 -7.16 30.92 3.19
C GLY A 418 -8.52 31.50 2.79
N ASP A 419 -8.93 31.46 1.52
CA ASP A 419 -10.23 31.98 1.07
C ASP A 419 -11.20 30.82 0.81
N ASP A 420 -12.21 30.60 1.67
CA ASP A 420 -13.21 29.49 1.68
C ASP A 420 -14.01 29.25 0.37
N ASP A 421 -13.71 29.99 -0.69
CA ASP A 421 -14.61 30.24 -1.82
C ASP A 421 -14.45 29.26 -2.99
N ASP A 422 -13.46 28.35 -2.95
CA ASP A 422 -13.14 27.45 -4.08
C ASP A 422 -13.25 25.95 -3.72
N LEU A 423 -14.26 25.62 -2.90
CA LEU A 423 -14.72 24.24 -2.75
C LEU A 423 -15.42 23.81 -4.05
N GLY A 424 -14.62 23.42 -5.05
CA GLY A 424 -15.10 22.95 -6.34
C GLY A 424 -16.17 21.89 -6.16
N SER A 425 -17.41 22.19 -6.58
CA SER A 425 -18.56 21.28 -6.53
C SER A 425 -18.51 20.26 -7.66
N ASN A 426 -17.47 19.44 -7.69
CA ASN A 426 -17.50 18.25 -8.52
C ASN A 426 -18.27 17.16 -7.79
N TYR A 427 -19.12 16.43 -8.50
CA TYR A 427 -19.96 15.33 -7.98
C TYR A 427 -19.18 14.20 -7.29
N TRP A 428 -17.84 14.23 -7.35
CA TRP A 428 -16.90 13.32 -6.69
C TRP A 428 -16.25 13.90 -5.43
N ALA A 429 -16.55 15.17 -5.10
CA ALA A 429 -16.08 15.87 -3.90
C ALA A 429 -16.64 15.28 -2.59
N GLU A 430 -17.78 14.60 -2.68
CA GLU A 430 -18.36 13.88 -1.54
C GLU A 430 -17.51 12.66 -1.12
N TYR A 431 -16.54 12.19 -1.94
CA TYR A 431 -15.68 11.06 -1.57
C TYR A 431 -14.57 11.41 -0.56
N TYR A 432 -14.12 12.67 -0.45
CA TYR A 432 -12.90 13.02 0.31
C TYR A 432 -13.16 13.86 1.57
N ALA A 433 -14.38 13.83 2.11
CA ALA A 433 -14.92 14.91 2.96
C ALA A 433 -14.84 14.73 4.49
N ASP A 434 -14.25 13.67 5.04
CA ASP A 434 -14.23 13.48 6.50
C ASP A 434 -13.02 14.17 7.19
N ASP A 435 -13.36 15.03 8.16
CA ASP A 435 -12.50 15.78 9.10
C ASP A 435 -12.86 15.28 10.51
N ASP A 436 -11.94 14.60 11.20
CA ASP A 436 -12.18 13.88 12.47
C ASP A 436 -12.02 14.76 13.74
N GLY A 437 -11.69 16.04 13.59
CA GLY A 437 -12.07 17.07 14.56
C GLY A 437 -11.31 17.13 15.90
N ASP A 438 -10.14 16.50 16.06
CA ASP A 438 -9.34 16.52 17.29
C ASP A 438 -8.10 17.43 17.21
N ASP A 439 -8.01 18.39 18.14
CA ASP A 439 -7.18 19.58 17.98
C ASP A 439 -5.82 19.44 18.69
N ASP A 440 -4.81 18.84 18.03
CA ASP A 440 -3.42 18.94 18.49
C ASP A 440 -2.43 19.24 17.34
N GLY A 441 -1.81 20.41 17.42
CA GLY A 441 -1.03 21.00 16.33
C GLY A 441 0.43 20.58 16.33
N LEU A 442 0.72 19.33 15.95
CA LEU A 442 2.10 18.87 15.77
C LEU A 442 2.30 18.29 14.36
N LEU A 443 3.38 18.73 13.70
CA LEU A 443 3.96 18.00 12.57
C LEU A 443 4.70 16.80 13.16
N VAL A 444 4.20 15.59 12.93
CA VAL A 444 4.82 14.32 13.36
C VAL A 444 5.12 13.47 12.14
#